data_AF-A0A958GEW7-F1
#
_entry.id   AF-A0A958GEW7-F1
#
_cell.length_a   1.000
_cell.length_b   1.000
_cell.length_c   1.000
_cell.angle_alpha   90.00
_cell.angle_beta   90.00
_cell.angle_gamma   90.00
#
_symmetry.space_group_name_H-M   'P 1'
#
loop_
_entity.id
_entity.type
_entity.pdbx_description
1 polymer ?
#
loop_
_entity_poly.entity_id
_entity_poly.type
_entity_poly.pdbx_seq_one_letter_code
_entity_poly.pdbx_strand_id
1 'polypeptide(L)'
;IALAQDVYELEDAERRSTLAVMLASPDLALMYNDEILGKQAEIPAEDLIWAQEYIVGHNQMLAQTVAEIVLQRGKISKVRAEILKILVSRGSSASGVANSLIRASAGKVSKEDILNLASWYDKNSEKALFLICADKEVSQDVKSAALDALAGKGLTVEPGISLIDWVRRNYWEDRARFAYAIGVFSSAEFVDEKELTEAFLTLDEAIKNSDLVQVLIKTENSQIITSLVAKYNEILGLGILIKLLEHDDKNVRISTVKALEKYNDLGALKLIIDHYKKEEDPEVKQVYKDTFWVIRKHEEKV
;
A
#
# COMPACT_ATOMS: atom_id res chain seq x y z
N ILE A 1 15.96 43.00 0.34
CA ILE A 1 17.31 42.45 0.01
C ILE A 1 17.73 41.42 1.05
N ALA A 2 17.67 41.70 2.36
CA ALA A 2 17.98 40.72 3.41
C ALA A 2 17.09 39.45 3.36
N LEU A 3 15.76 39.59 3.19
CA LEU A 3 14.82 38.46 3.07
C LEU A 3 15.09 37.50 1.89
N ALA A 4 15.92 37.90 0.91
CA ALA A 4 16.27 37.07 -0.23
C ALA A 4 17.61 36.36 -0.04
N GLN A 5 18.43 36.70 0.95
CA GLN A 5 19.77 36.10 1.10
C GLN A 5 19.68 34.65 1.60
N ASP A 6 18.84 34.38 2.60
CA ASP A 6 18.61 33.02 3.14
C ASP A 6 18.07 32.05 2.09
N VAL A 7 17.42 32.60 1.06
CA VAL A 7 16.83 31.84 -0.05
C VAL A 7 17.88 31.35 -1.05
N TYR A 8 18.98 32.07 -1.21
CA TYR A 8 20.08 31.63 -2.08
C TYR A 8 21.01 30.62 -1.40
N GLU A 9 20.86 30.41 -0.09
CA GLU A 9 21.57 29.36 0.66
C GLU A 9 20.89 28.00 0.55
N LEU A 10 19.68 27.96 -0.03
CA LEU A 10 18.92 26.75 -0.27
C LEU A 10 19.57 25.91 -1.38
N GLU A 11 19.87 24.66 -1.05
CA GLU A 11 20.35 23.69 -2.03
C GLU A 11 19.35 23.56 -3.20
N ASP A 12 19.86 23.67 -4.42
CA ASP A 12 19.12 23.64 -5.69
C ASP A 12 18.10 24.78 -5.94
N ALA A 13 18.00 25.83 -5.12
CA ALA A 13 16.98 26.88 -5.33
C ALA A 13 17.06 27.57 -6.70
N GLU A 14 18.25 27.68 -7.29
CA GLU A 14 18.47 28.22 -8.64
C GLU A 14 17.76 27.43 -9.76
N ARG A 15 17.36 26.18 -9.49
CA ARG A 15 16.66 25.29 -10.42
C ARG A 15 15.15 25.26 -10.19
N ARG A 16 14.66 25.97 -9.18
CA ARG A 16 13.26 25.96 -8.75
C ARG A 16 12.52 27.17 -9.27
N SER A 17 11.22 27.03 -9.45
CA SER A 17 10.35 28.16 -9.79
C SER A 17 10.32 29.17 -8.65
N THR A 18 10.20 30.46 -8.99
CA THR A 18 10.11 31.55 -8.01
C THR A 18 9.03 31.31 -6.97
N LEU A 19 7.88 30.77 -7.36
CA LEU A 19 6.78 30.45 -6.44
C LEU A 19 7.15 29.36 -5.43
N ALA A 20 7.88 28.32 -5.86
CA ALA A 20 8.34 27.27 -4.96
C ALA A 20 9.35 27.79 -3.94
N VAL A 21 10.25 28.66 -4.41
CA VAL A 21 11.24 29.33 -3.57
C VAL A 21 10.57 30.25 -2.56
N MET A 22 9.56 31.03 -2.98
CA MET A 22 8.75 31.86 -2.09
C MET A 22 7.99 31.01 -1.07
N LEU A 23 7.46 29.85 -1.49
CA LEU A 23 6.77 28.90 -0.63
C LEU A 23 7.70 28.25 0.39
N ALA A 24 8.96 27.99 0.02
CA ALA A 24 9.96 27.38 0.90
C ALA A 24 10.48 28.33 2.00
N SER A 25 10.39 29.65 1.79
CA SER A 25 10.80 30.66 2.77
C SER A 25 9.64 31.07 3.68
N PRO A 26 9.71 30.88 5.01
CA PRO A 26 8.62 31.23 5.92
C PRO A 26 8.17 32.69 5.82
N ASP A 27 9.13 33.62 5.70
CA ASP A 27 8.83 35.06 5.64
C ASP A 27 8.19 35.46 4.30
N LEU A 28 8.67 34.90 3.19
CA LEU A 28 8.08 35.16 1.87
C LEU A 28 6.71 34.48 1.74
N ALA A 29 6.55 33.26 2.23
CA ALA A 29 5.28 32.57 2.24
C ALA A 29 4.23 33.34 3.05
N LEU A 30 4.60 33.93 4.20
CA LEU A 30 3.71 34.77 4.99
C LEU A 30 3.36 36.07 4.26
N MET A 31 4.34 36.73 3.62
CA MET A 31 4.14 38.00 2.93
C MET A 31 3.31 37.86 1.64
N TYR A 32 3.46 36.74 0.93
CA TYR A 32 2.87 36.50 -0.39
C TYR A 32 1.86 35.35 -0.41
N ASN A 33 1.28 35.00 0.74
CA ASN A 33 0.38 33.85 0.89
C ASN A 33 -0.76 33.84 -0.15
N ASP A 34 -1.45 34.96 -0.33
CA ASP A 34 -2.59 35.06 -1.25
C ASP A 34 -2.17 34.88 -2.72
N GLU A 35 -0.99 35.39 -3.09
CA GLU A 35 -0.45 35.22 -4.45
C GLU A 35 -0.04 33.76 -4.70
N ILE A 36 0.62 33.12 -3.72
CA ILE A 36 1.03 31.72 -3.82
C ILE A 36 -0.20 30.82 -3.93
N LEU A 37 -1.23 31.03 -3.08
CA LEU A 37 -2.47 30.26 -3.13
C LEU A 37 -3.24 30.49 -4.43
N GLY A 38 -3.24 31.72 -4.97
CA GLY A 38 -3.85 32.04 -6.25
C GLY A 38 -3.14 31.39 -7.45
N LYS A 39 -1.83 31.15 -7.36
CA LYS A 39 -1.00 30.58 -8.43
C LYS A 39 -0.51 29.15 -8.15
N GLN A 40 -1.02 28.47 -7.13
CA GLN A 40 -0.56 27.14 -6.73
C GLN A 40 -0.59 26.09 -7.87
N ALA A 41 -1.49 26.27 -8.85
CA ALA A 41 -1.59 25.39 -10.02
C ALA A 41 -0.37 25.50 -10.94
N GLU A 42 0.32 26.65 -10.95
CA GLU A 42 1.48 26.97 -11.78
C GLU A 42 2.80 26.40 -11.23
N ILE A 43 2.85 26.09 -9.93
CA ILE A 43 4.06 25.53 -9.30
C ILE A 43 4.31 24.13 -9.88
N PRO A 44 5.51 23.74 -10.32
CA PRO A 44 5.80 22.36 -10.71
C PRO A 44 5.62 21.36 -9.55
N ALA A 45 5.52 20.06 -9.84
CA ALA A 45 5.23 19.06 -8.79
C ALA A 45 6.47 18.75 -7.95
N GLU A 46 7.57 18.54 -8.64
CA GLU A 46 8.92 18.40 -8.16
C GLU A 46 9.34 19.56 -7.25
N ASP A 47 8.84 20.76 -7.55
CA ASP A 47 9.07 21.98 -6.80
C ASP A 47 8.26 22.04 -5.51
N LEU A 48 7.01 21.55 -5.51
CA LEU A 48 6.24 21.42 -4.29
C LEU A 48 6.85 20.38 -3.35
N ILE A 49 7.32 19.24 -3.87
CA ILE A 49 8.00 18.21 -3.07
C ILE A 49 9.29 18.79 -2.46
N TRP A 50 10.09 19.49 -3.26
CA TRP A 50 11.29 20.17 -2.78
C TRP A 50 10.97 21.22 -1.71
N ALA A 51 9.96 22.07 -1.93
CA ALA A 51 9.56 23.07 -0.95
C ALA A 51 9.09 22.42 0.35
N GLN A 52 8.31 21.35 0.24
CA GLN A 52 7.82 20.58 1.39
C GLN A 52 8.97 20.06 2.25
N GLU A 53 10.04 19.52 1.64
CA GLU A 53 11.22 19.04 2.35
C GLU A 53 11.99 20.14 3.06
N TYR A 54 12.09 21.34 2.45
CA TYR A 54 12.84 22.42 3.05
C TYR A 54 12.11 23.04 4.25
N ILE A 55 10.79 23.18 4.15
CA ILE A 55 9.97 23.77 5.22
C ILE A 55 9.96 22.88 6.47
N VAL A 56 10.25 21.59 6.31
CA VAL A 56 10.41 20.62 7.41
C VAL A 56 11.51 21.06 8.35
N GLY A 57 11.14 21.33 9.59
CA GLY A 57 12.06 21.80 10.64
C GLY A 57 12.10 23.32 10.80
N HIS A 58 11.58 24.08 9.84
CA HIS A 58 11.54 25.55 9.92
C HIS A 58 10.15 26.07 10.32
N ASN A 59 9.08 25.56 9.71
CA ASN A 59 7.71 26.01 10.00
C ASN A 59 6.67 24.91 9.78
N GLN A 60 6.15 24.32 10.87
CA GLN A 60 5.19 23.21 10.81
C GLN A 60 3.85 23.60 10.16
N MET A 61 3.36 24.81 10.41
CA MET A 61 2.09 25.28 9.84
C MET A 61 2.18 25.38 8.33
N LEU A 62 3.27 25.99 7.84
CA LEU A 62 3.51 26.11 6.40
C LEU A 62 3.71 24.74 5.75
N ALA A 63 4.40 23.80 6.42
CA ALA A 63 4.57 22.44 5.93
C ALA A 63 3.23 21.72 5.73
N GLN A 64 2.25 21.96 6.61
CA GLN A 64 0.90 21.42 6.48
C GLN A 64 0.18 22.01 5.28
N THR A 65 0.25 23.33 5.08
CA THR A 65 -0.32 23.98 3.91
C THR A 65 0.27 23.41 2.61
N VAL A 66 1.60 23.25 2.53
CA VAL A 66 2.23 22.64 1.34
C VAL A 66 1.79 21.19 1.15
N ALA A 67 1.69 20.41 2.23
CA ALA A 67 1.20 19.03 2.16
C ALA A 67 -0.24 18.96 1.62
N GLU A 68 -1.13 19.88 2.01
CA GLU A 68 -2.49 19.98 1.48
C GLU A 68 -2.49 20.31 -0.02
N ILE A 69 -1.64 21.24 -0.46
CA ILE A 69 -1.50 21.59 -1.89
C ILE A 69 -0.99 20.37 -2.68
N VAL A 70 0.02 19.65 -2.16
CA VAL A 70 0.55 18.44 -2.80
C VAL A 70 -0.52 17.36 -2.94
N LEU A 71 -1.31 17.14 -1.88
CA LEU A 71 -2.43 16.20 -1.88
C LEU A 71 -3.49 16.57 -2.92
N GLN A 72 -3.89 17.83 -3.00
CA GLN A 72 -4.90 18.31 -3.94
C GLN A 72 -4.49 18.13 -5.40
N ARG A 73 -3.19 18.27 -5.71
CA ARG A 73 -2.69 18.12 -7.08
C ARG A 73 -2.55 16.68 -7.54
N GLY A 74 -2.50 15.71 -6.62
CA GLY A 74 -2.52 14.28 -6.95
C GLY A 74 -1.33 13.78 -7.77
N LYS A 75 -0.16 14.44 -7.68
CA LYS A 75 1.05 14.10 -8.45
C LYS A 75 2.03 13.19 -7.70
N ILE A 76 1.59 12.57 -6.61
CA ILE A 76 2.37 11.62 -5.81
C ILE A 76 1.69 10.25 -5.84
N SER A 77 2.44 9.19 -5.50
CA SER A 77 1.87 7.84 -5.40
C SER A 77 0.75 7.80 -4.36
N LYS A 78 -0.21 6.88 -4.53
CA LYS A 78 -1.33 6.69 -3.58
C LYS A 78 -0.83 6.38 -2.17
N VAL A 79 0.24 5.59 -2.05
CA VAL A 79 0.93 5.28 -0.79
C VAL A 79 1.40 6.56 -0.09
N ARG A 80 2.13 7.44 -0.80
CA ARG A 80 2.63 8.71 -0.26
C ARG A 80 1.51 9.69 0.06
N ALA A 81 0.48 9.73 -0.77
CA ALA A 81 -0.72 10.53 -0.49
C ALA A 81 -1.37 10.10 0.81
N GLU A 82 -1.41 8.80 1.11
CA GLU A 82 -1.98 8.33 2.37
C GLU A 82 -1.11 8.73 3.58
N ILE A 83 0.22 8.71 3.45
CA ILE A 83 1.12 9.25 4.49
C ILE A 83 0.85 10.74 4.75
N LEU A 84 0.62 11.53 3.69
CA LEU A 84 0.26 12.94 3.85
C LEU A 84 -1.10 13.15 4.51
N LYS A 85 -2.09 12.30 4.23
CA LYS A 85 -3.38 12.39 4.92
C LYS A 85 -3.24 12.12 6.42
N ILE A 86 -2.35 11.21 6.82
CA ILE A 86 -2.02 10.98 8.23
C ILE A 86 -1.46 12.26 8.86
N LEU A 87 -0.57 12.96 8.16
CA LEU A 87 -0.03 14.24 8.63
C LEU A 87 -1.12 15.31 8.78
N VAL A 88 -1.94 15.53 7.74
CA VAL A 88 -2.97 16.59 7.69
C VAL A 88 -4.07 16.34 8.72
N SER A 89 -4.56 15.10 8.84
CA SER A 89 -5.66 14.77 9.77
C SER A 89 -5.31 14.96 11.25
N ARG A 90 -4.01 14.99 11.59
CA ARG A 90 -3.56 15.04 12.98
C ARG A 90 -3.42 16.46 13.54
N GLY A 91 -3.29 17.49 12.70
CA GLY A 91 -2.95 18.84 13.18
C GLY A 91 -1.60 18.85 13.92
N SER A 92 -1.54 19.35 15.16
CA SER A 92 -0.28 19.49 15.92
C SER A 92 0.24 18.13 16.42
N SER A 93 1.19 17.55 15.68
CA SER A 93 1.97 16.40 16.12
C SER A 93 3.33 16.83 16.68
N ALA A 94 3.97 15.97 17.48
CA ALA A 94 5.36 16.18 17.91
C ALA A 94 6.24 16.43 16.66
N SER A 95 7.05 17.48 16.70
CA SER A 95 7.78 18.00 15.53
C SER A 95 8.57 16.91 14.80
N GLY A 96 9.22 15.99 15.54
CA GLY A 96 9.93 14.85 14.96
C GLY A 96 9.04 13.94 14.10
N VAL A 97 7.83 13.61 14.56
CA VAL A 97 6.90 12.75 13.82
C VAL A 97 6.36 13.46 12.57
N ALA A 98 6.00 14.74 12.69
CA ALA A 98 5.55 15.55 11.56
C ALA A 98 6.62 15.58 10.45
N ASN A 99 7.86 15.87 10.86
CA ASN A 99 8.99 15.94 9.94
C ASN A 99 9.25 14.60 9.24
N SER A 100 9.18 13.49 9.99
CA SER A 100 9.36 12.16 9.42
C SER A 100 8.24 11.75 8.46
N LEU A 101 6.98 12.10 8.74
CA LEU A 101 5.86 11.86 7.82
C LEU A 101 6.01 12.67 6.52
N ILE A 102 6.45 13.93 6.62
CA ILE A 102 6.71 14.75 5.44
C ILE A 102 7.83 14.15 4.59
N ARG A 103 8.98 13.81 5.20
CA ARG A 103 10.09 13.18 4.47
C ARG A 103 9.69 11.85 3.84
N ALA A 104 8.87 11.05 4.53
CA ALA A 104 8.31 9.82 3.97
C ALA A 104 7.40 10.09 2.77
N SER A 105 6.54 11.10 2.83
CA SER A 105 5.71 11.48 1.67
C SER A 105 6.48 12.02 0.48
N ALA A 106 7.67 12.57 0.71
CA ALA A 106 8.59 13.02 -0.32
C ALA A 106 9.50 11.90 -0.86
N GLY A 107 9.44 10.69 -0.29
CA GLY A 107 10.32 9.58 -0.67
C GLY A 107 11.74 9.64 -0.10
N LYS A 108 12.00 10.56 0.84
CA LYS A 108 13.34 10.79 1.43
C LYS A 108 13.42 10.37 2.90
N VAL A 109 12.63 9.40 3.30
CA VAL A 109 12.64 8.86 4.67
C VAL A 109 13.96 8.15 4.99
N SER A 110 14.51 8.46 6.17
CA SER A 110 15.75 7.86 6.69
C SER A 110 15.46 6.84 7.81
N LYS A 111 16.49 6.12 8.28
CA LYS A 111 16.37 5.21 9.45
C LYS A 111 16.05 5.97 10.74
N GLU A 112 16.53 7.20 10.90
CA GLU A 112 16.20 8.06 12.05
C GLU A 112 14.72 8.43 12.05
N ASP A 113 14.16 8.72 10.87
CA ASP A 113 12.74 8.98 10.71
C ASP A 113 11.89 7.77 11.11
N ILE A 114 12.34 6.55 10.80
CA ILE A 114 11.69 5.33 11.26
C ILE A 114 11.67 5.26 12.78
N LEU A 115 12.75 5.60 13.48
CA LEU A 115 12.77 5.60 14.94
C LEU A 115 11.79 6.61 15.53
N ASN A 116 11.71 7.81 14.95
CA ASN A 116 10.72 8.81 15.34
C ASN A 116 9.29 8.27 15.17
N LEU A 117 9.00 7.67 14.01
CA LEU A 117 7.69 7.05 13.77
C LEU A 117 7.45 5.85 14.68
N ALA A 118 8.46 5.03 14.98
CA ALA A 118 8.36 3.85 15.84
C ALA A 118 8.02 4.23 17.28
N SER A 119 8.59 5.32 17.79
CA SER A 119 8.29 5.85 19.13
C SER A 119 6.88 6.42 19.28
N TRP A 120 6.15 6.62 18.18
CA TRP A 120 4.78 7.11 18.19
C TRP A 120 3.78 5.96 18.45
N TYR A 121 3.09 6.00 19.59
CA TYR A 121 2.14 4.97 20.04
C TYR A 121 0.70 5.22 19.57
N ASP A 122 0.46 5.12 18.27
CA ASP A 122 -0.88 5.23 17.67
C ASP A 122 -1.01 4.30 16.45
N LYS A 123 -2.24 3.92 16.08
CA LYS A 123 -2.56 3.15 14.87
C LYS A 123 -2.06 3.82 13.60
N ASN A 124 -2.03 5.15 13.58
CA ASN A 124 -1.48 5.90 12.46
C ASN A 124 0.04 5.71 12.28
N SER A 125 0.78 5.44 13.36
CA SER A 125 2.20 5.08 13.26
C SER A 125 2.37 3.72 12.57
N GLU A 126 1.58 2.73 12.99
CA GLU A 126 1.55 1.41 12.34
C GLU A 126 1.23 1.54 10.85
N LYS A 127 0.17 2.28 10.50
CA LYS A 127 -0.20 2.55 9.11
C LYS A 127 0.93 3.23 8.32
N ALA A 128 1.55 4.26 8.89
CA ALA A 128 2.65 4.96 8.23
C ALA A 128 3.85 4.05 7.97
N LEU A 129 4.21 3.19 8.92
CA LEU A 129 5.31 2.24 8.75
C LEU A 129 5.00 1.18 7.67
N PHE A 130 3.77 0.66 7.60
CA PHE A 130 3.37 -0.23 6.50
C PHE A 130 3.41 0.46 5.14
N LEU A 131 2.95 1.71 5.04
CA LEU A 131 3.03 2.50 3.82
C LEU A 131 4.48 2.75 3.39
N ILE A 132 5.38 3.02 4.33
CA ILE A 132 6.82 3.15 4.03
C ILE A 132 7.41 1.84 3.52
N CYS A 133 7.02 0.71 4.11
CA CYS A 133 7.39 -0.62 3.59
C CYS A 133 6.89 -0.81 2.14
N ALA A 134 5.67 -0.35 1.83
CA ALA A 134 5.05 -0.48 0.50
C ALA A 134 5.61 0.47 -0.57
N ASP A 135 6.29 1.55 -0.20
CA ASP A 135 6.77 2.55 -1.17
C ASP A 135 7.99 2.03 -1.96
N LYS A 136 7.82 1.84 -3.28
CA LYS A 136 8.86 1.31 -4.18
C LYS A 136 10.14 2.14 -4.20
N GLU A 137 10.04 3.45 -4.05
CA GLU A 137 11.19 4.35 -4.13
C GLU A 137 11.97 4.43 -2.81
N VAL A 138 11.41 3.94 -1.71
CA VAL A 138 12.12 3.85 -0.43
C VAL A 138 13.14 2.70 -0.49
N SER A 139 14.36 3.00 -0.03
CA SER A 139 15.46 2.02 -0.01
C SER A 139 15.14 0.80 0.86
N GLN A 140 15.69 -0.35 0.48
CA GLN A 140 15.48 -1.61 1.20
C GLN A 140 15.92 -1.56 2.67
N ASP A 141 16.99 -0.83 2.95
CA ASP A 141 17.53 -0.60 4.28
C ASP A 141 16.53 0.11 5.21
N VAL A 142 15.79 1.08 4.67
CA VAL A 142 14.77 1.83 5.41
C VAL A 142 13.50 0.98 5.57
N LYS A 143 13.11 0.22 4.55
CA LYS A 143 12.01 -0.76 4.64
C LYS A 143 12.29 -1.81 5.71
N SER A 144 13.51 -2.34 5.77
CA SER A 144 13.91 -3.30 6.81
C SER A 144 13.84 -2.68 8.20
N ALA A 145 14.28 -1.43 8.38
CA ALA A 145 14.15 -0.73 9.65
C ALA A 145 12.68 -0.53 10.05
N ALA A 146 11.81 -0.20 9.08
CA ALA A 146 10.37 -0.05 9.31
C ALA A 146 9.72 -1.38 9.71
N LEU A 147 10.09 -2.49 9.07
CA LEU A 147 9.64 -3.83 9.45
C LEU A 147 10.08 -4.21 10.87
N ASP A 148 11.33 -3.90 11.24
CA ASP A 148 11.87 -4.17 12.58
C ASP A 148 11.13 -3.35 13.64
N ALA A 149 10.82 -2.08 13.34
CA ALA A 149 9.98 -1.24 14.17
C ALA A 149 8.56 -1.80 14.32
N LEU A 150 7.93 -2.23 13.23
CA LEU A 150 6.60 -2.86 13.26
C LEU A 150 6.59 -4.13 14.12
N ALA A 151 7.59 -4.99 13.97
CA ALA A 151 7.73 -6.17 14.81
C ALA A 151 7.81 -5.77 16.29
N GLY A 152 8.56 -4.74 16.66
CA GLY A 152 8.63 -4.27 18.05
C GLY A 152 7.31 -3.74 18.65
N LYS A 153 6.24 -3.56 17.85
CA LYS A 153 4.99 -2.91 18.27
C LYS A 153 3.85 -3.90 18.49
N GLY A 154 2.89 -3.49 19.32
CA GLY A 154 1.58 -4.14 19.45
C GLY A 154 0.69 -3.77 18.27
N LEU A 155 0.83 -4.51 17.17
CA LEU A 155 0.14 -4.27 15.91
C LEU A 155 -1.35 -4.59 16.00
N THR A 156 -2.15 -3.88 15.20
CA THR A 156 -3.62 -4.00 15.16
C THR A 156 -4.19 -4.15 13.74
N VAL A 157 -3.34 -4.08 12.71
CA VAL A 157 -3.75 -4.13 11.31
C VAL A 157 -3.43 -5.50 10.71
N GLU A 158 -4.48 -6.19 10.25
CA GLU A 158 -4.36 -7.36 9.38
C GLU A 158 -4.27 -6.92 7.91
N PRO A 159 -3.55 -7.67 7.05
CA PRO A 159 -2.81 -8.90 7.36
C PRO A 159 -1.41 -8.71 7.96
N GLY A 160 -1.02 -7.47 8.25
CA GLY A 160 0.33 -7.13 8.68
C GLY A 160 0.82 -7.90 9.90
N ILE A 161 -0.03 -8.04 10.93
CA ILE A 161 0.27 -8.85 12.13
C ILE A 161 0.63 -10.28 11.73
N SER A 162 -0.30 -10.95 11.05
CA SER A 162 -0.17 -12.36 10.71
C SER A 162 1.04 -12.64 9.81
N LEU A 163 1.35 -11.72 8.88
CA LEU A 163 2.52 -11.83 8.01
C LEU A 163 3.83 -11.63 8.76
N ILE A 164 3.91 -10.64 9.66
CA ILE A 164 5.09 -10.40 10.50
C ILE A 164 5.35 -11.60 11.43
N ASP A 165 4.30 -12.14 12.04
CA ASP A 165 4.42 -13.33 12.90
C ASP A 165 4.78 -14.59 12.12
N TRP A 166 4.36 -14.69 10.86
CA TRP A 166 4.83 -15.74 9.97
C TRP A 166 6.33 -15.56 9.62
N VAL A 167 6.79 -14.35 9.28
CA VAL A 167 8.22 -14.08 9.01
C VAL A 167 9.08 -14.37 10.24
N ARG A 168 8.65 -13.97 11.43
CA ARG A 168 9.35 -14.26 12.69
C ARG A 168 9.61 -15.74 12.92
N ARG A 169 8.61 -16.57 12.63
CA ARG A 169 8.70 -18.02 12.87
C ARG A 169 9.55 -18.76 11.82
N ASN A 170 9.63 -18.24 10.61
CA ASN A 170 10.16 -19.00 9.47
C ASN A 170 11.42 -18.37 8.82
N TYR A 171 11.52 -17.04 8.81
CA TYR A 171 12.52 -16.30 8.02
C TYR A 171 13.03 -15.03 8.71
N TRP A 172 13.18 -15.01 10.04
CA TRP A 172 13.57 -13.78 10.74
C TRP A 172 14.96 -13.25 10.33
N GLU A 173 15.90 -14.15 10.08
CA GLU A 173 17.25 -13.79 9.61
C GLU A 173 17.24 -13.16 8.22
N ASP A 174 16.26 -13.49 7.39
CA ASP A 174 16.06 -12.95 6.04
C ASP A 174 14.82 -12.04 5.97
N ARG A 175 14.40 -11.46 7.10
CA ARG A 175 13.16 -10.67 7.18
C ARG A 175 13.16 -9.46 6.25
N ALA A 176 14.35 -8.88 6.02
CA ALA A 176 14.52 -7.71 5.19
C ALA A 176 13.90 -7.91 3.81
N ARG A 177 14.07 -9.08 3.17
CA ARG A 177 13.50 -9.35 1.84
C ARG A 177 11.98 -9.23 1.81
N PHE A 178 11.30 -9.55 2.91
CA PHE A 178 9.84 -9.53 3.00
C PHE A 178 9.24 -8.15 3.31
N ALA A 179 10.06 -7.16 3.69
CA ALA A 179 9.57 -5.86 4.14
C ALA A 179 8.63 -5.21 3.11
N TYR A 180 9.05 -5.19 1.84
CA TYR A 180 8.23 -4.65 0.76
C TYR A 180 6.90 -5.39 0.59
N ALA A 181 6.94 -6.72 0.51
CA ALA A 181 5.74 -7.53 0.32
C ALA A 181 4.74 -7.36 1.48
N ILE A 182 5.23 -7.35 2.72
CA ILE A 182 4.40 -7.10 3.91
C ILE A 182 3.74 -5.72 3.83
N GLY A 183 4.50 -4.68 3.47
CA GLY A 183 3.96 -3.34 3.28
C GLY A 183 2.83 -3.33 2.25
N VAL A 184 3.07 -3.91 1.07
CA VAL A 184 2.08 -3.98 -0.01
C VAL A 184 0.82 -4.73 0.40
N PHE A 185 0.93 -5.90 1.04
CA PHE A 185 -0.27 -6.64 1.48
C PHE A 185 -1.02 -5.94 2.62
N SER A 186 -0.31 -5.22 3.49
CA SER A 186 -0.91 -4.48 4.61
C SER A 186 -1.47 -3.11 4.19
N SER A 187 -1.30 -2.73 2.93
CA SER A 187 -1.74 -1.46 2.35
C SER A 187 -2.32 -1.68 0.95
N ALA A 188 -2.96 -2.83 0.75
CA ALA A 188 -3.43 -3.30 -0.55
C ALA A 188 -4.41 -2.32 -1.23
N GLU A 189 -5.15 -1.55 -0.44
CA GLU A 189 -6.08 -0.52 -0.92
C GLU A 189 -5.37 0.72 -1.53
N PHE A 190 -4.08 0.92 -1.24
CA PHE A 190 -3.29 2.07 -1.70
C PHE A 190 -2.27 1.72 -2.78
N VAL A 191 -2.18 0.45 -3.17
CA VAL A 191 -1.23 -0.02 -4.18
C VAL A 191 -1.95 -0.44 -5.46
N ASP A 192 -1.22 -0.47 -6.57
CA ASP A 192 -1.74 -1.00 -7.83
C ASP A 192 -1.49 -2.52 -7.99
N GLU A 193 -2.13 -3.11 -8.99
CA GLU A 193 -2.03 -4.55 -9.29
C GLU A 193 -0.59 -4.99 -9.64
N LYS A 194 0.21 -4.09 -10.23
CA LYS A 194 1.61 -4.36 -10.57
C LYS A 194 2.44 -4.43 -9.28
N GLU A 195 2.24 -3.53 -8.32
CA GLU A 195 2.92 -3.59 -7.02
C GLU A 195 2.56 -4.88 -6.26
N LEU A 196 1.27 -5.26 -6.30
CA LEU A 196 0.80 -6.51 -5.70
C LEU A 196 1.44 -7.74 -6.34
N THR A 197 1.55 -7.76 -7.67
CA THR A 197 2.23 -8.83 -8.42
C THR A 197 3.71 -8.92 -8.05
N GLU A 198 4.41 -7.79 -7.95
CA GLU A 198 5.81 -7.72 -7.52
C GLU A 198 5.99 -8.21 -6.07
N ALA A 199 5.09 -7.83 -5.16
CA ALA A 199 5.09 -8.33 -3.79
C ALA A 199 4.95 -9.86 -3.73
N PHE A 200 4.08 -10.43 -4.57
CA PHE A 200 3.96 -11.88 -4.66
C PHE A 200 5.24 -12.57 -5.15
N LEU A 201 6.03 -11.97 -6.06
CA LEU A 201 7.30 -12.57 -6.51
C LEU A 201 8.27 -12.79 -5.34
N THR A 202 8.24 -11.90 -4.35
CA THR A 202 9.05 -12.03 -3.12
C THR A 202 8.65 -13.25 -2.28
N LEU A 203 7.43 -13.76 -2.47
CA LEU A 203 6.90 -14.92 -1.75
C LEU A 203 7.05 -16.24 -2.51
N ASP A 204 7.52 -16.26 -3.77
CA ASP A 204 7.50 -17.45 -4.64
C ASP A 204 8.16 -18.69 -3.98
N GLU A 205 9.27 -18.49 -3.26
CA GLU A 205 9.95 -19.58 -2.55
C GLU A 205 9.19 -20.03 -1.29
N ALA A 206 8.55 -19.08 -0.60
CA ALA A 206 7.94 -19.29 0.70
C ALA A 206 6.48 -19.75 0.64
N ILE A 207 5.79 -19.47 -0.45
CA ILE A 207 4.36 -19.77 -0.65
C ILE A 207 4.06 -21.28 -0.68
N LYS A 208 5.09 -22.12 -0.86
CA LYS A 208 4.98 -23.58 -0.69
C LYS A 208 4.59 -23.97 0.74
N ASN A 209 4.78 -23.07 1.71
CA ASN A 209 4.29 -23.24 3.07
C ASN A 209 2.78 -22.95 3.12
N SER A 210 1.98 -23.96 3.47
CA SER A 210 0.53 -23.85 3.59
C SER A 210 0.09 -22.76 4.56
N ASP A 211 0.88 -22.45 5.59
CA ASP A 211 0.52 -21.46 6.60
C ASP A 211 0.49 -20.04 6.02
N LEU A 212 1.41 -19.71 5.11
CA LEU A 212 1.42 -18.39 4.46
C LEU A 212 0.19 -18.21 3.56
N VAL A 213 -0.18 -19.25 2.81
CA VAL A 213 -1.41 -19.27 2.00
C VAL A 213 -2.63 -19.03 2.90
N GLN A 214 -2.70 -19.69 4.06
CA GLN A 214 -3.80 -19.47 5.00
C GLN A 214 -3.82 -18.05 5.57
N VAL A 215 -2.65 -17.46 5.86
CA VAL A 215 -2.56 -16.04 6.28
C VAL A 215 -3.12 -15.13 5.20
N LEU A 216 -2.73 -15.32 3.93
CA LEU A 216 -3.16 -14.49 2.81
C LEU A 216 -4.63 -14.65 2.41
N ILE A 217 -5.26 -15.77 2.77
CA ILE A 217 -6.70 -15.98 2.56
C ILE A 217 -7.53 -15.35 3.68
N LYS A 218 -7.03 -15.38 4.92
CA LYS A 218 -7.72 -14.80 6.10
C LYS A 218 -7.81 -13.28 6.10
N THR A 219 -7.14 -12.63 5.15
CA THR A 219 -7.14 -11.16 5.02
C THR A 219 -8.51 -10.62 4.60
N GLU A 220 -9.34 -11.46 3.97
CA GLU A 220 -10.62 -11.11 3.35
C GLU A 220 -10.51 -9.96 2.32
N ASN A 221 -9.28 -9.61 1.91
CA ASN A 221 -9.04 -8.61 0.89
C ASN A 221 -9.15 -9.26 -0.50
N SER A 222 -10.20 -8.88 -1.24
CA SER A 222 -10.49 -9.45 -2.57
C SER A 222 -9.33 -9.34 -3.56
N GLN A 223 -8.56 -8.25 -3.53
CA GLN A 223 -7.44 -8.05 -4.46
C GLN A 223 -6.32 -9.05 -4.16
N ILE A 224 -5.93 -9.18 -2.89
CA ILE A 224 -4.91 -10.14 -2.45
C ILE A 224 -5.35 -11.57 -2.80
N ILE A 225 -6.59 -11.94 -2.47
CA ILE A 225 -7.10 -13.29 -2.69
C ILE A 225 -7.20 -13.59 -4.19
N THR A 226 -7.72 -12.66 -4.99
CA THR A 226 -7.84 -12.83 -6.45
C THR A 226 -6.47 -13.05 -7.09
N SER A 227 -5.48 -12.24 -6.73
CA SER A 227 -4.11 -12.37 -7.24
C SER A 227 -3.40 -13.62 -6.71
N LEU A 228 -3.63 -14.02 -5.45
CA LEU A 228 -3.14 -15.27 -4.89
C LEU A 228 -3.67 -16.47 -5.69
N VAL A 229 -4.99 -16.51 -5.94
CA VAL A 229 -5.62 -17.58 -6.71
C VAL A 229 -5.11 -17.60 -8.14
N ALA A 230 -5.06 -16.44 -8.81
CA ALA A 230 -4.61 -16.36 -10.19
C ALA A 230 -3.17 -16.87 -10.36
N LYS A 231 -2.26 -16.43 -9.48
CA LYS A 231 -0.83 -16.75 -9.58
C LYS A 231 -0.48 -18.16 -9.07
N TYR A 232 -1.16 -18.63 -8.03
CA TYR A 232 -0.80 -19.86 -7.32
C TYR A 232 -1.86 -20.95 -7.39
N ASN A 233 -2.77 -20.89 -8.36
CA ASN A 233 -3.80 -21.91 -8.56
C ASN A 233 -3.23 -23.34 -8.52
N GLU A 234 -1.99 -23.56 -8.97
CA GLU A 234 -1.35 -24.88 -9.00
C GLU A 234 -1.10 -25.49 -7.63
N ILE A 235 -0.81 -24.67 -6.62
CA ILE A 235 -0.53 -25.15 -5.26
C ILE A 235 -1.76 -25.05 -4.34
N LEU A 236 -2.80 -24.32 -4.74
CA LEU A 236 -4.03 -24.24 -3.97
C LEU A 236 -4.81 -25.54 -4.09
N GLY A 237 -5.04 -26.19 -2.94
CA GLY A 237 -5.82 -27.42 -2.84
C GLY A 237 -7.32 -27.18 -3.06
N LEU A 238 -8.02 -28.23 -3.51
CA LEU A 238 -9.47 -28.21 -3.78
C LEU A 238 -10.27 -27.61 -2.62
N GLY A 239 -10.00 -28.02 -1.37
CA GLY A 239 -10.75 -27.54 -0.21
C GLY A 239 -10.67 -26.02 0.01
N ILE A 240 -9.52 -25.41 -0.29
CA ILE A 240 -9.35 -23.95 -0.22
C ILE A 240 -10.19 -23.29 -1.32
N LEU A 241 -10.05 -23.77 -2.55
CA LEU A 241 -10.77 -23.20 -3.70
C LEU A 241 -12.28 -23.33 -3.52
N ILE A 242 -12.80 -24.47 -3.07
CA ILE A 242 -14.22 -24.65 -2.78
C ILE A 242 -14.72 -23.62 -1.75
N LYS A 243 -13.95 -23.34 -0.69
CA LYS A 243 -14.31 -22.30 0.28
C LYS A 243 -14.35 -20.90 -0.37
N LEU A 244 -13.42 -20.59 -1.26
CA LEU A 244 -13.36 -19.29 -1.93
C LEU A 244 -14.50 -19.05 -2.94
N LEU A 245 -15.22 -20.10 -3.35
CA LEU A 245 -16.45 -19.95 -4.13
C LEU A 245 -17.59 -19.29 -3.35
N GLU A 246 -17.48 -19.19 -2.02
CA GLU A 246 -18.47 -18.53 -1.15
C GLU A 246 -18.07 -17.10 -0.80
N HIS A 247 -16.98 -16.58 -1.35
CA HIS A 247 -16.51 -15.23 -1.07
C HIS A 247 -17.47 -14.17 -1.62
N ASP A 248 -17.69 -13.08 -0.90
CA ASP A 248 -18.66 -12.03 -1.26
C ASP A 248 -18.32 -11.32 -2.58
N ASP A 249 -17.03 -11.13 -2.83
CA ASP A 249 -16.54 -10.54 -4.08
C ASP A 249 -16.60 -11.51 -5.27
N LYS A 250 -17.35 -11.13 -6.31
CA LYS A 250 -17.49 -11.92 -7.54
C LYS A 250 -16.18 -12.18 -8.27
N ASN A 251 -15.19 -11.27 -8.19
CA ASN A 251 -13.91 -11.45 -8.87
C ASN A 251 -13.10 -12.58 -8.23
N VAL A 252 -13.17 -12.71 -6.90
CA VAL A 252 -12.61 -13.85 -6.18
C VAL A 252 -13.27 -15.14 -6.64
N ARG A 253 -14.61 -15.16 -6.71
CA ARG A 253 -15.37 -16.33 -7.18
C ARG A 253 -14.98 -16.69 -8.63
N ILE A 254 -14.95 -15.73 -9.55
CA ILE A 254 -14.54 -15.93 -10.96
C ILE A 254 -13.13 -16.50 -11.07
N SER A 255 -12.16 -15.91 -10.36
CA SER A 255 -10.77 -16.40 -10.35
C SER A 255 -10.69 -17.83 -9.82
N THR A 256 -11.47 -18.12 -8.78
CA THR A 256 -11.55 -19.44 -8.16
C THR A 256 -12.18 -20.49 -9.07
N VAL A 257 -13.25 -20.16 -9.79
CA VAL A 257 -13.89 -21.05 -10.78
C VAL A 257 -12.88 -21.46 -11.85
N LYS A 258 -12.11 -20.50 -12.38
CA LYS A 258 -11.04 -20.79 -13.35
C LYS A 258 -9.95 -21.68 -12.76
N ALA A 259 -9.51 -21.40 -11.53
CA ALA A 259 -8.50 -22.21 -10.84
C ALA A 259 -8.96 -23.66 -10.57
N LEU A 260 -10.28 -23.90 -10.52
CA LEU A 260 -10.85 -25.23 -10.33
C LEU A 260 -10.85 -26.10 -11.60
N GLU A 261 -10.55 -25.55 -12.78
CA GLU A 261 -10.58 -26.27 -14.08
C GLU A 261 -9.74 -27.56 -14.08
N LYS A 262 -8.63 -27.55 -13.34
CA LYS A 262 -7.73 -28.72 -13.23
C LYS A 262 -8.32 -29.89 -12.45
N TYR A 263 -9.38 -29.69 -11.67
CA TYR A 263 -10.00 -30.74 -10.84
C TYR A 263 -11.13 -31.42 -11.59
N ASN A 264 -10.85 -32.64 -12.07
CA ASN A 264 -11.77 -33.41 -12.93
C ASN A 264 -12.26 -34.73 -12.31
N ASP A 265 -11.99 -34.99 -11.03
CA ASP A 265 -12.54 -36.16 -10.35
C ASP A 265 -14.04 -35.98 -10.04
N LEU A 266 -14.76 -37.10 -9.95
CA LEU A 266 -16.21 -37.09 -9.72
C LEU A 266 -16.62 -36.36 -8.44
N GLY A 267 -15.77 -36.40 -7.40
CA GLY A 267 -16.03 -35.72 -6.13
C GLY A 267 -15.95 -34.20 -6.29
N ALA A 268 -14.85 -33.70 -6.87
CA ALA A 268 -14.68 -32.28 -7.16
C ALA A 268 -15.78 -31.75 -8.07
N LEU A 269 -16.09 -32.43 -9.18
CA LEU A 269 -17.13 -32.01 -10.12
C LEU A 269 -18.51 -31.92 -9.46
N LYS A 270 -18.83 -32.84 -8.53
CA LYS A 270 -20.08 -32.76 -7.76
C LYS A 270 -20.12 -31.49 -6.91
N LEU A 271 -19.05 -31.19 -6.17
CA LEU A 271 -18.97 -29.97 -5.36
C LEU A 271 -19.11 -28.71 -6.23
N ILE A 272 -18.41 -28.67 -7.37
CA ILE A 272 -18.48 -27.56 -8.33
C ILE A 272 -19.91 -27.36 -8.84
N ILE A 273 -20.63 -28.43 -9.21
CA ILE A 273 -22.04 -28.36 -9.62
C ILE A 273 -22.93 -27.86 -8.49
N ASP A 274 -22.69 -28.30 -7.25
CA ASP A 274 -23.48 -27.88 -6.10
C ASP A 274 -23.31 -26.38 -5.80
N HIS A 275 -22.09 -25.83 -5.96
CA HIS A 275 -21.86 -24.38 -5.87
C HIS A 275 -22.47 -23.62 -7.05
N TYR A 276 -22.34 -24.13 -8.28
CA TYR A 276 -22.97 -23.53 -9.46
C TYR A 276 -24.49 -23.31 -9.28
N LYS A 277 -25.18 -24.30 -8.72
CA LYS A 277 -26.64 -24.23 -8.47
C LYS A 277 -27.03 -23.15 -7.47
N LYS A 278 -26.14 -22.83 -6.53
CA LYS A 278 -26.35 -21.81 -5.49
C LYS A 278 -25.91 -20.41 -5.94
N GLU A 279 -25.06 -20.31 -6.95
CA GLU A 279 -24.63 -19.01 -7.48
C GLU A 279 -25.84 -18.23 -8.00
N GLU A 280 -25.84 -16.92 -7.79
CA GLU A 280 -26.92 -16.03 -8.23
C GLU A 280 -26.41 -15.02 -9.26
N ASP A 281 -25.11 -14.69 -9.22
CA ASP A 281 -24.52 -13.74 -10.14
C ASP A 281 -24.43 -14.36 -11.56
N PRO A 282 -25.05 -13.72 -12.56
CA PRO A 282 -25.09 -14.24 -13.93
C PRO A 282 -23.71 -14.27 -14.61
N GLU A 283 -22.82 -13.36 -14.26
CA GLU A 283 -21.45 -13.32 -14.79
C GLU A 283 -20.65 -14.50 -14.26
N VAL A 284 -20.72 -14.75 -12.94
CA VAL A 284 -20.05 -15.90 -12.33
C VAL A 284 -20.61 -17.21 -12.90
N LYS A 285 -21.94 -17.32 -13.06
CA LYS A 285 -22.57 -18.47 -13.72
C LYS A 285 -22.06 -18.70 -15.13
N GLN A 286 -21.87 -17.65 -15.91
CA GLN A 286 -21.34 -17.78 -17.26
C GLN A 286 -19.92 -18.36 -17.22
N VAL A 287 -19.06 -17.90 -16.31
CA VAL A 287 -17.71 -18.45 -16.14
C VAL A 287 -17.76 -19.95 -15.80
N TYR A 288 -18.67 -20.38 -14.93
CA TYR A 288 -18.86 -21.81 -14.65
C TYR A 288 -19.19 -22.62 -15.91
N LYS A 289 -20.10 -22.11 -16.77
CA LYS A 289 -20.50 -22.78 -18.02
C LYS A 289 -19.34 -22.87 -19.02
N ASP A 290 -18.56 -21.81 -19.09
CA ASP A 290 -17.41 -21.71 -19.99
C ASP A 290 -16.29 -22.66 -19.54
N THR A 291 -16.03 -22.75 -18.23
CA THR A 291 -14.98 -23.60 -17.65
C THR A 291 -15.37 -25.08 -17.61
N PHE A 292 -16.60 -25.43 -17.21
CA PHE A 292 -16.98 -26.83 -16.94
C PHE A 292 -18.02 -27.38 -17.92
N TRP A 293 -17.60 -28.31 -18.79
CA TRP A 293 -18.50 -28.98 -19.74
C TRP A 293 -19.67 -29.73 -19.07
N VAL A 294 -19.48 -30.24 -17.85
CA VAL A 294 -20.51 -30.96 -17.10
C VAL A 294 -21.69 -30.06 -16.74
N ILE A 295 -21.45 -28.76 -16.52
CA ILE A 295 -22.49 -27.78 -16.19
C ILE A 295 -23.36 -27.53 -17.41
N ARG A 296 -22.75 -27.33 -18.59
CA ARG A 296 -23.47 -27.19 -19.87
C ARG A 296 -24.42 -28.36 -20.12
N LYS A 297 -23.91 -29.59 -19.99
CA LYS A 297 -24.75 -30.80 -20.13
C LYS A 297 -25.80 -30.98 -19.05
N HIS A 298 -25.60 -30.41 -17.86
CA HIS A 298 -26.59 -30.46 -16.79
C HIS A 298 -27.78 -29.57 -17.12
N GLU A 299 -27.56 -28.38 -17.67
CA GLU A 299 -28.62 -27.47 -18.09
C GLU A 299 -29.40 -27.96 -19.31
N GLU A 300 -28.74 -28.59 -20.29
CA GLU A 300 -29.44 -29.16 -21.46
C GLU A 300 -30.45 -30.27 -21.10
N LYS A 301 -30.35 -30.83 -19.89
CA LYS A 301 -31.23 -31.92 -19.41
C LYS A 301 -32.36 -31.45 -18.50
N VAL A 302 -32.36 -30.19 -18.09
CA VAL A 302 -33.38 -29.58 -17.20
C VAL A 302 -34.29 -28.70 -18.05
#